data_AF-A0A1G1I2S6-F1
#
_entry.id   AF-A0A1G1I2S6-F1
#
_cell.length_a   1.000
_cell.length_b   1.000
_cell.length_c   1.000
_cell.angle_alpha   90.00
_cell.angle_beta   90.00
_cell.angle_gamma   90.00
#
_symmetry.space_group_name_H-M   'P 1'
#
loop_
_entity.id
_entity.type
_entity.pdbx_description
1 polymer ?
#
loop_
_entity_poly.entity_id
_entity_poly.type
_entity_poly.pdbx_seq_one_letter_code
_entity_poly.pdbx_strand_id
1 'polypeptide(L)'
;MVKARQCIRLNFLLSACLASALAIFVAAVDAGAAKTARPKAGPVDACVKRVSIPVKAETEKAARACVKRLAAWIDRNPRDARQGAAFATIGDLSLSLHRLGQSSADLDAAWSAYQSVYLRAPSHPEAPRARLENARLLLEERKDPDKARFEIERLLANHPGSAVEKKARELLANIPPEPSSTGVRPDGKMTLVKGVSISQEEAAEKPGGTAEKGDVRVFIEGEAEFAAMTLGGPDRLVLDLKSARLHPSARTSVEPGGRGAVSRVRLAQYNPETVRVVLDLERPVRYQVRPLAEEGAVEISWGGGEKGAASGARGEKKTAGRDAKGRKPAVQTADGSWLVVIDAGHGGEDPGAIGPGGLREKDAALDLAKRLAELVRRNGGQAVLTREDDTFIPLRRRTEIANTYNKHKGVDAFISIHLNAAPTRKARGIETYTLSLTNDKRSLEVAARENGMRLDRMNETDLLLTHLAVDAKKDPSLRLAHRIQSSMAASVASKYGTADLGVKQGPFWVLYGADMPSILAEVSFVSHPKEERLLKTDKYRDEIAQAIYAGLEKFRTKDVTATLRAAREP
;
A
#
# COMPACT_ATOMS: atom_id res chain seq x y z
N MET A 1 45.30 72.80 -6.46
CA MET A 1 45.44 71.59 -5.59
C MET A 1 44.59 71.58 -4.31
N VAL A 2 43.87 72.66 -3.95
CA VAL A 2 43.04 72.69 -2.71
C VAL A 2 41.64 72.07 -2.89
N LYS A 3 41.01 72.21 -4.07
CA LYS A 3 39.65 71.68 -4.33
C LYS A 3 39.58 70.15 -4.45
N ALA A 4 40.64 69.49 -4.92
CA ALA A 4 40.66 68.02 -5.07
C ALA A 4 40.77 67.27 -3.72
N ARG A 5 41.39 67.88 -2.70
CA ARG A 5 41.50 67.28 -1.36
C ARG A 5 40.22 67.41 -0.54
N GLN A 6 39.31 68.33 -0.88
CA GLN A 6 38.01 68.48 -0.22
C GLN A 6 36.99 67.42 -0.66
N CYS A 7 36.96 67.04 -1.94
CA CYS A 7 36.03 66.01 -2.42
C CYS A 7 36.35 64.60 -1.87
N ILE A 8 37.63 64.25 -1.69
CA ILE A 8 38.02 62.93 -1.16
C ILE A 8 37.69 62.81 0.34
N ARG A 9 37.83 63.90 1.11
CA ARG A 9 37.44 63.93 2.53
C ARG A 9 35.93 63.87 2.72
N LEU A 10 35.13 64.44 1.81
CA LEU A 10 33.68 64.41 1.89
C LEU A 10 33.10 63.01 1.61
N ASN A 11 33.68 62.26 0.66
CA ASN A 11 33.27 60.88 0.39
C ASN A 11 33.64 59.90 1.51
N PHE A 12 34.79 60.09 2.17
CA PHE A 12 35.14 59.27 3.34
C PHE A 12 34.25 59.55 4.55
N LEU A 13 33.85 60.80 4.77
CA LEU A 13 32.93 61.18 5.85
C LEU A 13 31.50 60.66 5.60
N LEU A 14 31.01 60.70 4.35
CA LEU A 14 29.70 60.11 4.02
C LEU A 14 29.70 58.58 4.15
N SER A 15 30.77 57.91 3.73
CA SER A 15 30.86 56.45 3.83
C SER A 15 31.02 55.96 5.28
N ALA A 16 31.70 56.74 6.14
CA ALA A 16 31.78 56.46 7.57
C ALA A 16 30.44 56.71 8.29
N CYS A 17 29.71 57.78 7.92
CA CYS A 17 28.38 58.04 8.48
C CYS A 17 27.34 56.98 8.08
N LEU A 18 27.38 56.44 6.85
CA LEU A 18 26.50 55.35 6.45
C LEU A 18 26.82 54.02 7.16
N ALA A 19 28.11 53.72 7.39
CA ALA A 19 28.51 52.53 8.13
C ALA A 19 28.13 52.62 9.62
N SER A 20 28.25 53.80 10.24
CA SER A 20 27.82 54.03 11.62
C SER A 20 26.30 54.06 11.77
N ALA A 21 25.56 54.61 10.80
CA ALA A 21 24.10 54.59 10.81
C ALA A 21 23.55 53.16 10.65
N LEU A 22 24.18 52.31 9.84
CA LEU A 22 23.81 50.90 9.70
C LEU A 22 24.14 50.09 10.96
N ALA A 23 25.27 50.38 11.62
CA ALA A 23 25.63 49.74 12.90
C ALA A 23 24.69 50.16 14.05
N ILE A 24 24.26 51.42 14.08
CA ILE A 24 23.28 51.92 15.07
C ILE A 24 21.88 51.37 14.77
N PHE A 25 21.50 51.17 13.51
CA PHE A 25 20.22 50.54 13.18
C PHE A 25 20.21 49.04 13.51
N VAL A 26 21.32 48.33 13.30
CA VAL A 26 21.47 46.92 13.73
C VAL A 26 21.48 46.81 15.27
N ALA A 27 22.09 47.76 15.99
CA ALA A 27 22.07 47.77 17.45
C ALA A 27 20.73 48.26 18.07
N ALA A 28 20.00 49.15 17.40
CA ALA A 28 18.72 49.66 17.88
C ALA A 28 17.54 48.72 17.59
N VAL A 29 17.64 47.85 16.59
CA VAL A 29 16.67 46.75 16.39
C VAL A 29 16.82 45.67 17.47
N ASP A 30 17.99 45.56 18.12
CA ASP A 30 18.25 44.61 19.21
C ASP A 30 18.00 45.16 20.63
N ALA A 31 17.84 46.48 20.79
CA ALA A 31 17.66 47.12 22.10
C ALA A 31 16.21 47.52 22.44
N GLY A 32 15.25 47.11 21.61
CA GLY A 32 13.84 47.11 21.97
C GLY A 32 13.54 45.93 22.89
N ALA A 33 13.89 46.08 24.17
CA ALA A 33 13.64 45.11 25.23
C ALA A 33 12.16 44.71 25.29
N ALA A 34 11.80 43.67 24.53
CA ALA A 34 10.67 42.82 24.84
C ALA A 34 10.94 42.31 26.24
N LYS A 35 10.17 42.78 27.22
CA LYS A 35 10.06 42.15 28.55
C LYS A 35 10.03 40.65 28.31
N THR A 36 11.12 39.95 28.61
CA THR A 36 11.23 38.51 28.42
C THR A 36 10.28 37.90 29.42
N ALA A 37 9.04 37.71 28.99
CA ALA A 37 8.13 36.78 29.60
C ALA A 37 8.92 35.49 29.75
N ARG A 38 8.96 34.91 30.97
CA ARG A 38 9.53 33.57 31.19
C ARG A 38 9.10 32.68 30.03
N PRO A 39 10.02 31.95 29.36
CA PRO A 39 9.65 31.14 28.21
C PRO A 39 8.49 30.27 28.63
N LYS A 40 7.33 30.44 27.98
CA LYS A 40 6.16 29.62 28.25
C LYS A 40 6.63 28.17 28.13
N ALA A 41 6.39 27.37 29.19
CA ALA A 41 6.77 25.96 29.23
C ALA A 41 6.40 25.30 27.89
N GLY A 42 7.36 24.61 27.27
CA GLY A 42 7.14 23.96 25.99
C GLY A 42 5.99 22.94 26.08
N PRO A 43 5.43 22.53 24.94
CA PRO A 43 4.36 21.53 24.90
C PRO A 43 4.75 20.24 25.63
N VAL A 44 6.03 19.83 25.54
CA VAL A 44 6.61 18.69 26.25
C VAL A 44 6.70 18.97 27.75
N ASP A 45 7.28 20.10 28.17
CA ASP A 45 7.44 20.47 29.58
C ASP A 45 6.11 20.54 30.33
N ALA A 46 5.06 21.04 29.67
CA ALA A 46 3.72 21.08 30.23
C ALA A 46 3.11 19.68 30.41
N CYS A 47 3.53 18.73 29.56
CA CYS A 47 3.08 17.35 29.54
C CYS A 47 3.76 16.53 30.65
N VAL A 48 5.09 16.52 30.65
CA VAL A 48 5.90 15.64 31.50
C VAL A 48 5.84 16.00 32.99
N LYS A 49 5.40 17.21 33.35
CA LYS A 49 5.17 17.62 34.74
C LYS A 49 4.13 16.79 35.50
N ARG A 50 3.25 16.07 34.79
CA ARG A 50 2.12 15.34 35.39
C ARG A 50 2.10 13.86 35.04
N VAL A 51 3.16 13.33 34.44
CA VAL A 51 3.27 11.94 34.00
C VAL A 51 4.64 11.39 34.36
N SER A 52 4.72 10.09 34.67
CA SER A 52 5.99 9.39 34.87
C SER A 52 6.27 8.45 33.71
N ILE A 53 7.55 8.20 33.45
CA ILE A 53 8.02 7.12 32.58
C ILE A 53 8.96 6.25 33.44
N PRO A 54 8.65 4.96 33.67
CA PRO A 54 7.48 4.24 33.17
C PRO A 54 6.16 4.79 33.76
N VAL A 55 5.11 4.72 32.94
CA VAL A 55 3.73 5.05 33.28
C VAL A 55 3.20 4.01 34.26
N LYS A 56 2.67 4.51 35.38
CA LYS A 56 2.01 3.70 36.40
C LYS A 56 0.50 3.85 36.30
N ALA A 57 -0.26 2.91 36.87
CA ALA A 57 -1.72 2.90 36.84
C ALA A 57 -2.35 4.24 37.28
N GLU A 58 -1.81 4.85 38.35
CA GLU A 58 -2.27 6.15 38.87
C GLU A 58 -2.02 7.33 37.91
N THR A 59 -1.08 7.18 36.96
CA THR A 59 -0.73 8.19 35.95
C THR A 59 -1.24 7.87 34.54
N GLU A 60 -1.88 6.73 34.31
CA GLU A 60 -2.27 6.25 32.97
C GLU A 60 -3.15 7.28 32.23
N LYS A 61 -4.19 7.79 32.91
CA LYS A 61 -5.09 8.80 32.35
C LYS A 61 -4.36 10.09 31.98
N ALA A 62 -3.38 10.50 32.80
CA ALA A 62 -2.55 11.67 32.52
C ALA A 62 -1.62 11.43 31.32
N ALA A 63 -1.04 10.23 31.20
CA ALA A 63 -0.21 9.82 30.07
C ALA A 63 -1.00 9.83 28.75
N ARG A 64 -2.20 9.23 28.71
CA ARG A 64 -3.07 9.26 27.52
C ARG A 64 -3.47 10.68 27.12
N ALA A 65 -3.80 11.52 28.11
CA ALA A 65 -4.10 12.93 27.87
C ALA A 65 -2.88 13.70 27.34
N CYS A 66 -1.69 13.34 27.80
CA CYS A 66 -0.44 13.92 27.34
C CYS A 66 -0.15 13.57 25.87
N VAL A 67 -0.24 12.28 25.50
CA VAL A 67 -0.11 11.81 24.10
C VAL A 67 -1.06 12.57 23.17
N LYS A 68 -2.36 12.65 23.53
CA LYS A 68 -3.37 13.36 22.73
C LYS A 68 -3.05 14.85 22.54
N ARG A 69 -2.54 15.52 23.59
CA ARG A 69 -2.18 16.95 23.52
C ARG A 69 -0.96 17.20 22.65
N LEU A 70 0.07 16.37 22.78
CA LEU A 70 1.28 16.48 21.96
C LEU A 70 0.97 16.21 20.49
N ALA A 71 0.19 15.18 20.17
CA ALA A 71 -0.25 14.89 18.80
C ALA A 71 -1.00 16.09 18.19
N ALA A 72 -2.01 16.62 18.90
CA ALA A 72 -2.75 17.79 18.43
C ALA A 72 -1.88 19.06 18.31
N TRP A 73 -0.85 19.19 19.14
CA TRP A 73 0.11 20.30 19.03
C TRP A 73 1.00 20.16 17.80
N ILE A 74 1.49 18.96 17.51
CA ILE A 74 2.28 18.65 16.30
C ILE A 74 1.49 19.01 15.04
N ASP A 75 0.21 18.60 14.97
CA ASP A 75 -0.66 18.88 13.81
C ASP A 75 -0.83 20.39 13.55
N ARG A 76 -0.93 21.18 14.62
CA ARG A 76 -1.04 22.65 14.53
C ARG A 76 0.28 23.36 14.24
N ASN A 77 1.42 22.70 14.46
CA ASN A 77 2.74 23.32 14.40
C ASN A 77 3.71 22.51 13.52
N PRO A 78 3.39 22.26 12.23
CA PRO A 78 4.08 21.29 11.37
C PRO A 78 5.58 21.57 11.12
N ARG A 79 6.07 22.78 11.42
CA ARG A 79 7.45 23.23 11.18
C ARG A 79 8.21 23.63 12.46
N ASP A 80 7.65 23.37 13.64
CA ASP A 80 8.29 23.76 14.90
C ASP A 80 9.48 22.85 15.23
N ALA A 81 10.62 23.44 15.57
CA ALA A 81 11.85 22.71 15.87
C ALA A 81 11.71 21.72 17.05
N ARG A 82 10.72 21.92 17.93
CA ARG A 82 10.48 21.07 19.12
C ARG A 82 9.69 19.80 18.80
N GLN A 83 9.28 19.59 17.54
CA GLN A 83 8.56 18.37 17.15
C GLN A 83 9.33 17.09 17.43
N GLY A 84 10.66 17.07 17.23
CA GLY A 84 11.46 15.87 17.47
C GLY A 84 11.34 15.39 18.92
N ALA A 85 11.45 16.31 19.89
CA ALA A 85 11.24 16.01 21.30
C ALA A 85 9.80 15.59 21.62
N ALA A 86 8.79 16.21 20.98
CA ALA A 86 7.39 15.84 21.16
C ALA A 86 7.08 14.43 20.65
N PHE A 87 7.57 14.06 19.46
CA PHE A 87 7.44 12.70 18.92
C PHE A 87 8.15 11.68 19.80
N ALA A 88 9.37 11.97 20.26
CA ALA A 88 10.11 11.08 21.15
C ALA A 88 9.35 10.84 22.46
N THR A 89 8.77 11.90 23.04
CA THR A 89 7.95 11.81 24.27
C THR A 89 6.67 10.98 24.06
N ILE A 90 6.01 11.13 22.91
CA ILE A 90 4.86 10.27 22.54
C ILE A 90 5.32 8.81 22.47
N GLY A 91 6.45 8.53 21.82
CA GLY A 91 7.03 7.18 21.72
C GLY A 91 7.27 6.54 23.08
N ASP A 92 7.93 7.27 23.99
CA ASP A 92 8.26 6.80 25.33
C ASP A 92 6.98 6.52 26.17
N LEU A 93 5.99 7.43 26.12
CA LEU A 93 4.72 7.28 26.85
C LEU A 93 3.88 6.14 26.29
N SER A 94 3.75 6.04 24.97
CA SER A 94 2.97 4.99 24.31
C SER A 94 3.58 3.60 24.53
N LEU A 95 4.90 3.46 24.46
CA LEU A 95 5.55 2.18 24.76
C LEU A 95 5.33 1.79 26.23
N SER A 96 5.40 2.76 27.14
CA SER A 96 5.14 2.47 28.54
C SER A 96 3.67 2.14 28.83
N LEU A 97 2.72 2.76 28.13
CA LEU A 97 1.29 2.42 28.20
C LEU A 97 1.03 1.01 27.66
N HIS A 98 1.69 0.63 26.55
CA HIS A 98 1.66 -0.73 26.05
C HIS A 98 2.18 -1.72 27.10
N ARG A 99 3.32 -1.44 27.74
CA ARG A 99 3.88 -2.34 28.77
C ARG A 99 2.98 -2.47 30.00
N LEU A 100 2.24 -1.42 30.34
CA LEU A 100 1.28 -1.43 31.45
C LEU A 100 0.00 -2.24 31.12
N GLY A 101 -0.54 -2.09 29.91
CA GLY A 101 -1.86 -2.60 29.54
C GLY A 101 -1.91 -3.65 28.41
N GLN A 102 -0.76 -4.06 27.87
CA GLN A 102 -0.60 -4.95 26.71
C GLN A 102 -1.39 -4.49 25.46
N SER A 103 -1.53 -3.18 25.28
CA SER A 103 -2.31 -2.56 24.19
C SER A 103 -1.53 -2.51 22.87
N SER A 104 -1.96 -3.25 21.85
CA SER A 104 -1.34 -3.23 20.51
C SER A 104 -1.42 -1.85 19.84
N ALA A 105 -2.51 -1.11 20.06
CA ALA A 105 -2.65 0.26 19.58
C ALA A 105 -1.61 1.22 20.18
N ASP A 106 -1.28 1.06 21.47
CA ASP A 106 -0.23 1.85 22.11
C ASP A 106 1.17 1.45 21.59
N LEU A 107 1.38 0.17 21.25
CA LEU A 107 2.61 -0.30 20.60
C LEU A 107 2.80 0.25 19.18
N ASP A 108 1.72 0.31 18.40
CA ASP A 108 1.69 0.94 17.07
C ASP A 108 1.96 2.45 17.16
N ALA A 109 1.34 3.12 18.12
CA ALA A 109 1.58 4.54 18.38
C ALA A 109 3.05 4.80 18.76
N ALA A 110 3.65 3.95 19.61
CA ALA A 110 5.04 4.06 20.00
C ALA A 110 6.00 3.92 18.81
N TRP A 111 5.82 2.87 18.02
CA TRP A 111 6.61 2.62 16.81
C TRP A 111 6.53 3.80 15.85
N SER A 112 5.33 4.24 15.48
CA SER A 112 5.10 5.37 14.56
C SER A 112 5.71 6.68 15.06
N ALA A 113 5.64 6.94 16.37
CA ALA A 113 6.19 8.13 16.98
C ALA A 113 7.73 8.14 16.94
N TYR A 114 8.40 7.03 17.27
CA TYR A 114 9.85 6.93 17.13
C TYR A 114 10.31 7.10 15.68
N GLN A 115 9.61 6.50 14.72
CA GLN A 115 9.92 6.68 13.29
C GLN A 115 9.84 8.15 12.88
N SER A 116 8.81 8.85 13.36
CA SER A 116 8.59 10.25 13.01
C SER A 116 9.72 11.17 13.45
N VAL A 117 10.47 10.85 14.53
CA VAL A 117 11.64 11.64 14.96
C VAL A 117 12.69 11.72 13.86
N TYR A 118 13.14 10.58 13.34
CA TYR A 118 14.23 10.54 12.35
C TYR A 118 13.77 10.63 10.89
N LEU A 119 12.46 10.48 10.61
CA LEU A 119 11.92 10.72 9.26
C LEU A 119 11.59 12.19 9.02
N ARG A 120 11.09 12.91 10.04
CA ARG A 120 10.71 14.33 9.91
C ARG A 120 11.77 15.29 10.40
N ALA A 121 12.59 14.88 11.36
CA ALA A 121 13.65 15.70 11.94
C ALA A 121 14.97 14.91 12.05
N PRO A 122 15.56 14.46 10.90
CA PRO A 122 16.74 13.60 10.88
C PRO A 122 17.98 14.19 11.56
N SER A 123 18.09 15.53 11.62
CA SER A 123 19.17 16.24 12.31
C SER A 123 18.90 16.52 13.79
N HIS A 124 17.72 16.16 14.31
CA HIS A 124 17.36 16.44 15.70
C HIS A 124 18.21 15.61 16.67
N PRO A 125 18.65 16.18 17.81
CA PRO A 125 19.49 15.45 18.79
C PRO A 125 18.90 14.14 19.32
N GLU A 126 17.57 14.03 19.36
CA GLU A 126 16.85 12.80 19.76
C GLU A 126 16.84 11.70 18.69
N ALA A 127 17.16 11.98 17.43
CA ALA A 127 17.02 11.02 16.33
C ALA A 127 17.82 9.71 16.56
N PRO A 128 19.09 9.73 17.02
CA PRO A 128 19.83 8.51 17.33
C PRO A 128 19.17 7.70 18.46
N ARG A 129 18.72 8.36 19.54
CA ARG A 129 18.06 7.68 20.67
C ARG A 129 16.75 7.05 20.23
N ALA A 130 15.88 7.81 19.57
CA ALA A 130 14.59 7.32 19.08
C ALA A 130 14.76 6.11 18.15
N ARG A 131 15.79 6.12 17.30
CA ARG A 131 16.10 5.00 16.42
C ARG A 131 16.56 3.75 17.18
N LEU A 132 17.38 3.92 18.22
CA LEU A 132 17.78 2.82 19.11
C LEU A 132 16.58 2.23 19.86
N GLU A 133 15.70 3.07 20.42
CA GLU A 133 14.49 2.58 21.11
C GLU A 133 13.52 1.89 20.15
N ASN A 134 13.41 2.37 18.90
CA ASN A 134 12.62 1.71 17.87
C ASN A 134 13.17 0.31 17.54
N ALA A 135 14.50 0.16 17.46
CA ALA A 135 15.14 -1.14 17.25
C ALA A 135 14.87 -2.11 18.41
N ARG A 136 14.93 -1.63 19.66
CA ARG A 136 14.55 -2.45 20.83
C ARG A 136 13.10 -2.86 20.81
N LEU A 137 12.19 -1.93 20.50
CA LEU A 137 10.76 -2.21 20.36
C LEU A 137 10.51 -3.32 19.32
N LEU A 138 11.18 -3.24 18.16
CA LEU A 138 11.08 -4.26 17.11
C LEU A 138 11.57 -5.63 17.58
N LEU A 139 12.67 -5.67 18.33
CA LEU A 139 13.25 -6.91 18.84
C LEU A 139 12.42 -7.52 19.98
N GLU A 140 12.07 -6.71 20.97
CA GLU A 140 11.46 -7.13 22.23
C GLU A 140 9.96 -7.37 22.09
N GLU A 141 9.24 -6.43 21.47
CA GLU A 141 7.76 -6.43 21.44
C GLU A 141 7.23 -7.05 20.14
N ARG A 142 7.85 -6.76 18.99
CA ARG A 142 7.38 -7.26 17.67
C ARG A 142 8.08 -8.52 17.17
N LYS A 143 9.15 -8.97 17.84
CA LYS A 143 9.95 -10.15 17.45
C LYS A 143 10.43 -10.09 15.99
N ASP A 144 10.85 -8.91 15.53
CA ASP A 144 11.31 -8.64 14.17
C ASP A 144 12.82 -8.28 14.17
N PRO A 145 13.71 -9.29 14.28
CA PRO A 145 15.16 -9.08 14.39
C PRO A 145 15.77 -8.44 13.14
N ASP A 146 15.20 -8.70 11.95
CA ASP A 146 15.70 -8.17 10.67
C ASP A 146 15.49 -6.66 10.59
N LYS A 147 14.29 -6.18 10.93
CA LYS A 147 14.04 -4.74 10.99
C LYS A 147 14.82 -4.08 12.12
N ALA A 148 14.96 -4.74 13.27
CA ALA A 148 15.77 -4.22 14.37
C ALA A 148 17.25 -4.04 13.95
N ARG A 149 17.84 -5.03 13.28
CA ARG A 149 19.19 -4.96 12.70
C ARG A 149 19.31 -3.77 11.75
N PHE A 150 18.38 -3.65 10.80
CA PHE A 150 18.36 -2.56 9.82
C PHE A 150 18.34 -1.18 10.49
N GLU A 151 17.51 -0.99 11.52
CA GLU A 151 17.45 0.28 12.25
C GLU A 151 18.77 0.63 12.96
N ILE A 152 19.46 -0.37 13.49
CA ILE A 152 20.75 -0.17 14.16
C ILE A 152 21.86 0.14 13.15
N GLU A 153 21.96 -0.62 12.07
CA GLU A 153 22.96 -0.37 11.02
C GLU A 153 22.81 1.04 10.45
N ARG A 154 21.57 1.48 10.25
CA ARG A 154 21.24 2.86 9.88
C ARG A 154 21.65 3.90 10.91
N LEU A 155 21.45 3.63 12.21
CA LEU A 155 21.89 4.51 13.28
C LEU A 155 23.41 4.68 13.22
N LEU A 156 24.15 3.58 13.12
CA LEU A 156 25.62 3.57 13.08
C LEU A 156 26.16 4.26 11.83
N ALA A 157 25.50 4.10 10.69
CA ALA A 157 25.90 4.74 9.44
C ALA A 157 25.63 6.25 9.42
N ASN A 158 24.49 6.70 9.95
CA ASN A 158 24.06 8.11 9.84
C ASN A 158 24.46 8.97 11.04
N HIS A 159 24.77 8.37 12.18
CA HIS A 159 25.12 9.06 13.42
C HIS A 159 26.37 8.46 14.09
N PRO A 160 27.52 8.40 13.37
CA PRO A 160 28.78 8.00 13.98
C PRO A 160 29.14 8.97 15.11
N GLY A 161 29.66 8.45 16.21
CA GLY A 161 30.01 9.21 17.42
C GLY A 161 28.83 9.58 18.32
N SER A 162 27.59 9.15 18.01
CA SER A 162 26.43 9.48 18.84
C SER A 162 26.54 8.86 20.25
N ALA A 163 25.92 9.51 21.24
CA ALA A 163 25.93 9.04 22.64
C ALA A 163 25.35 7.62 22.83
N VAL A 164 24.58 7.13 21.86
CA VAL A 164 23.95 5.80 21.86
C VAL A 164 24.72 4.77 21.03
N GLU A 165 25.82 5.15 20.35
CA GLU A 165 26.55 4.27 19.44
C GLU A 165 27.02 2.98 20.12
N LYS A 166 27.63 3.09 21.32
CA LYS A 166 28.09 1.92 22.08
C LYS A 166 26.96 0.92 22.32
N LYS A 167 25.81 1.42 22.79
CA LYS A 167 24.60 0.60 23.04
C LYS A 167 24.03 0.01 21.75
N ALA A 168 24.11 0.74 20.64
CA ALA A 168 23.66 0.25 19.35
C ALA A 168 24.54 -0.90 18.85
N ARG A 169 25.88 -0.79 18.97
CA ARG A 169 26.81 -1.88 18.62
C ARG A 169 26.60 -3.12 19.49
N GLU A 170 26.40 -2.94 20.79
CA GLU A 170 26.08 -4.03 21.73
C GLU A 170 24.76 -4.72 21.34
N LEU A 171 23.72 -3.95 21.00
CA LEU A 171 22.44 -4.51 20.57
C LEU A 171 22.58 -5.28 19.25
N LEU A 172 23.32 -4.75 18.27
CA LEU A 172 23.56 -5.39 16.97
C LEU A 172 24.27 -6.75 17.12
N ALA A 173 25.25 -6.84 18.03
CA ALA A 173 25.98 -8.06 18.30
C ALA A 173 25.09 -9.18 18.87
N ASN A 174 23.99 -8.83 19.53
CA ASN A 174 23.05 -9.77 20.12
C ASN A 174 21.90 -10.17 19.18
N ILE A 175 21.75 -9.52 18.02
CA ILE A 175 20.75 -9.91 17.03
C ILE A 175 21.31 -11.08 16.22
N PRO A 176 20.59 -12.21 16.08
CA PRO A 176 21.02 -13.32 15.24
C PRO A 176 21.36 -12.86 13.82
N PRO A 177 22.42 -13.38 13.20
CA PRO A 177 22.67 -13.14 11.78
C PRO A 177 21.49 -13.66 10.97
N GLU A 178 21.16 -12.97 9.88
CA GLU A 178 20.04 -13.38 9.03
C GLU A 178 20.25 -14.83 8.54
N PRO A 179 19.21 -15.68 8.56
CA PRO A 179 19.29 -16.95 7.87
C PRO A 179 19.48 -16.67 6.38
N SER A 180 20.47 -17.31 5.75
CA SER A 180 20.66 -17.18 4.30
C SER A 180 19.42 -17.72 3.59
N SER A 181 18.56 -16.83 3.09
CA SER A 181 17.34 -17.18 2.36
C SER A 181 17.55 -17.17 0.85
N THR A 182 16.69 -17.94 0.20
CA THR A 182 16.77 -18.49 -1.16
C THR A 182 16.33 -17.55 -2.28
N GLY A 183 16.30 -16.24 -2.10
CA GLY A 183 15.98 -15.26 -3.16
C GLY A 183 17.17 -14.43 -3.63
N VAL A 184 18.37 -14.94 -3.38
CA VAL A 184 19.59 -14.43 -4.00
C VAL A 184 19.52 -14.71 -5.51
N ARG A 185 19.94 -13.74 -6.34
CA ARG A 185 20.15 -13.96 -7.77
C ARG A 185 20.96 -15.25 -8.00
N PRO A 186 20.83 -15.91 -9.17
CA PRO A 186 21.59 -17.13 -9.48
C PRO A 186 23.11 -16.99 -9.32
N ASP A 187 23.64 -15.76 -9.37
CA ASP A 187 25.05 -15.41 -9.17
C ASP A 187 25.45 -15.15 -7.70
N GLY A 188 24.52 -15.28 -6.74
CA GLY A 188 24.80 -15.07 -5.33
C GLY A 188 24.81 -13.60 -4.88
N LYS A 189 24.55 -12.63 -5.76
CA LYS A 189 24.72 -11.20 -5.45
C LYS A 189 23.39 -10.47 -5.25
N MET A 190 23.34 -9.66 -4.20
CA MET A 190 22.23 -8.72 -3.95
C MET A 190 22.58 -7.36 -4.54
N THR A 191 21.58 -6.69 -5.12
CA THR A 191 21.71 -5.32 -5.62
C THR A 191 21.66 -4.34 -4.46
N LEU A 192 22.64 -3.46 -4.37
CA LEU A 192 22.73 -2.50 -3.28
C LEU A 192 22.13 -1.16 -3.69
N VAL A 193 21.04 -0.76 -3.04
CA VAL A 193 20.36 0.53 -3.30
C VAL A 193 21.00 1.62 -2.45
N LYS A 194 21.71 2.54 -3.10
CA LYS A 194 22.50 3.59 -2.46
C LYS A 194 21.72 4.87 -2.14
N GLY A 195 20.56 5.06 -2.74
CA GLY A 195 19.73 6.23 -2.49
C GLY A 195 18.86 6.59 -3.67
N VAL A 196 18.27 7.78 -3.59
CA VAL A 196 17.38 8.31 -4.62
C VAL A 196 17.60 9.80 -4.80
N SER A 197 17.40 10.28 -6.02
CA SER A 197 17.21 11.70 -6.34
C SER A 197 15.90 11.90 -7.07
N ILE A 198 15.39 13.12 -7.01
CA ILE A 198 14.22 13.56 -7.75
C ILE A 198 14.52 14.90 -8.42
N SER A 199 14.07 15.04 -9.66
CA SER A 199 14.09 16.27 -10.45
C SER A 199 12.70 16.45 -11.05
N GLN A 200 12.11 17.64 -10.92
CA GLN A 200 10.80 17.93 -11.52
C GLN A 200 10.66 19.41 -11.84
N GLU A 201 9.91 19.72 -12.90
CA GLU A 201 9.56 21.09 -13.26
C GLU A 201 8.42 21.61 -12.36
N GLU A 202 8.46 22.89 -12.01
CA GLU A 202 7.36 23.52 -11.28
C GLU A 202 6.09 23.59 -12.14
N ALA A 203 4.95 23.29 -11.53
CA ALA A 203 3.64 23.37 -12.14
C ALA A 203 3.34 24.82 -12.56
N ALA A 204 3.62 25.17 -13.82
CA ALA A 204 3.21 26.44 -14.39
C ALA A 204 1.68 26.47 -14.57
N GLU A 205 0.99 27.42 -13.91
CA GLU A 205 -0.44 27.67 -14.15
C GLU A 205 -0.64 28.13 -15.61
N LYS A 206 -0.98 27.19 -16.49
CA LYS A 206 -1.41 27.50 -17.87
C LYS A 206 -2.87 27.09 -18.07
N PRO A 207 -3.70 27.92 -18.73
CA PRO A 207 -5.04 27.52 -19.13
C PRO A 207 -4.93 26.41 -20.19
N GLY A 208 -5.40 25.20 -19.88
CA GLY A 208 -5.39 24.06 -20.81
C GLY A 208 -4.71 22.78 -20.31
N GLY A 209 -4.16 22.75 -19.09
CA GLY A 209 -3.59 21.56 -18.47
C GLY A 209 -2.07 21.64 -18.30
N THR A 210 -1.56 21.15 -17.17
CA THR A 210 -0.14 21.22 -16.83
C THR A 210 0.64 20.10 -17.52
N ALA A 211 1.58 20.47 -18.39
CA ALA A 211 2.63 19.57 -18.86
C ALA A 211 3.74 19.56 -17.81
N GLU A 212 3.53 18.82 -16.72
CA GLU A 212 4.56 18.62 -15.70
C GLU A 212 5.48 17.47 -16.09
N LYS A 213 6.78 17.75 -16.13
CA LYS A 213 7.83 16.77 -16.42
C LYS A 213 8.73 16.58 -15.22
N GLY A 214 9.19 15.36 -15.02
CA GLY A 214 10.19 15.05 -14.00
C GLY A 214 10.66 13.62 -14.05
N ASP A 215 11.67 13.33 -13.24
CA ASP A 215 12.27 12.02 -13.08
C ASP A 215 12.70 11.75 -11.63
N VAL A 216 12.65 10.48 -11.25
CA VAL A 216 13.22 9.94 -10.02
C VAL A 216 14.27 8.93 -10.40
N ARG A 217 15.49 9.09 -9.89
CA ARG A 217 16.60 8.15 -10.12
C ARG A 217 16.93 7.42 -8.84
N VAL A 218 16.89 6.09 -8.90
CA VAL A 218 17.24 5.20 -7.80
C VAL A 218 18.63 4.63 -8.09
N PHE A 219 19.62 5.03 -7.29
CA PHE A 219 21.01 4.63 -7.50
C PHE A 219 21.24 3.21 -6.94
N ILE A 220 21.79 2.34 -7.77
CA ILE A 220 22.03 0.92 -7.47
C ILE A 220 23.46 0.50 -7.81
N GLU A 221 23.98 -0.48 -7.08
CA GLU A 221 25.16 -1.27 -7.46
C GLU A 221 24.72 -2.68 -7.85
N GLY A 222 25.02 -3.07 -9.09
CA GLY A 222 24.52 -4.30 -9.69
C GLY A 222 23.30 -4.06 -10.56
N GLU A 223 22.58 -5.11 -10.92
CA GLU A 223 21.37 -5.00 -11.74
C GLU A 223 20.15 -5.39 -10.89
N ALA A 224 19.11 -4.57 -10.93
CA ALA A 224 17.86 -4.86 -10.23
C ALA A 224 16.79 -5.32 -11.21
N GLU A 225 16.16 -6.46 -10.91
CA GLU A 225 14.81 -6.72 -11.39
C GLU A 225 13.84 -5.82 -10.63
N PHE A 226 12.84 -5.26 -11.31
CA PHE A 226 11.93 -4.33 -10.69
C PHE A 226 10.48 -4.46 -11.14
N ALA A 227 9.56 -4.15 -10.22
CA ALA A 227 8.12 -4.11 -10.46
C ALA A 227 7.54 -2.77 -10.02
N ALA A 228 6.87 -2.06 -10.91
CA ALA A 228 6.23 -0.78 -10.62
C ALA A 228 4.71 -0.93 -10.48
N MET A 229 4.11 -0.20 -9.55
CA MET A 229 2.66 -0.19 -9.30
C MET A 229 2.20 1.16 -8.76
N THR A 230 0.95 1.55 -9.00
CA THR A 230 0.35 2.75 -8.39
C THR A 230 -0.60 2.39 -7.26
N LEU A 231 -0.60 3.13 -6.16
CA LEU A 231 -1.52 2.98 -5.03
C LEU A 231 -2.39 4.24 -4.88
N GLY A 232 -3.67 4.10 -4.57
CA GLY A 232 -4.56 5.23 -4.26
C GLY A 232 -4.65 5.54 -2.75
N GLY A 233 -5.10 6.76 -2.42
CA GLY A 233 -5.42 7.20 -1.06
C GLY A 233 -4.25 7.22 -0.06
N PRO A 234 -3.32 8.19 -0.10
CA PRO A 234 -3.06 9.17 -1.16
C PRO A 234 -2.42 8.52 -2.41
N ASP A 235 -2.48 9.21 -3.56
CA ASP A 235 -1.91 8.74 -4.81
C ASP A 235 -0.41 8.51 -4.66
N ARG A 236 0.06 7.35 -5.08
CA ARG A 236 1.46 6.92 -4.94
C ARG A 236 1.89 6.11 -6.14
N LEU A 237 3.15 6.23 -6.54
CA LEU A 237 3.84 5.32 -7.44
C LEU A 237 4.89 4.54 -6.63
N VAL A 238 4.85 3.22 -6.71
CA VAL A 238 5.71 2.30 -5.98
C VAL A 238 6.56 1.52 -6.96
N LEU A 239 7.85 1.41 -6.70
CA LEU A 239 8.80 0.58 -7.44
C LEU A 239 9.49 -0.37 -6.46
N ASP A 240 9.26 -1.67 -6.63
CA ASP A 240 9.95 -2.72 -5.87
C ASP A 240 11.18 -3.19 -6.66
N LEU A 241 12.36 -3.03 -6.07
CA LEU A 241 13.62 -3.61 -6.53
C LEU A 241 13.80 -4.97 -5.85
N LYS A 242 13.81 -6.05 -6.65
CA LYS A 242 13.97 -7.44 -6.18
C LYS A 242 15.44 -7.80 -6.05
N SER A 243 15.71 -8.81 -5.23
CA SER A 243 17.06 -9.21 -4.80
C SER A 243 17.92 -8.01 -4.44
N ALA A 244 17.31 -7.04 -3.73
CA ALA A 244 17.92 -5.76 -3.41
C ALA A 244 17.96 -5.51 -1.91
N ARG A 245 19.04 -4.87 -1.45
CA ARG A 245 19.19 -4.37 -0.09
C ARG A 245 19.44 -2.88 -0.10
N LEU A 246 18.81 -2.19 0.83
CA LEU A 246 18.94 -0.77 1.02
C LEU A 246 20.21 -0.52 1.82
N HIS A 247 21.14 0.24 1.25
CA HIS A 247 22.38 0.58 1.94
C HIS A 247 22.06 1.36 3.23
N PRO A 248 22.74 1.09 4.36
CA PRO A 248 22.48 1.78 5.63
C PRO A 248 22.62 3.31 5.56
N SER A 249 23.53 3.82 4.73
CA SER A 249 23.71 5.27 4.52
C SER A 249 22.79 5.86 3.43
N ALA A 250 21.97 5.04 2.75
CA ALA A 250 21.16 5.53 1.64
C ALA A 250 20.14 6.56 2.10
N ARG A 251 20.00 7.68 1.41
CA ARG A 251 18.92 8.65 1.72
C ARG A 251 17.55 8.00 1.44
N THR A 252 16.72 7.86 2.48
CA THR A 252 15.42 7.15 2.40
C THR A 252 14.22 8.04 2.22
N SER A 253 14.38 9.35 2.29
CA SER A 253 13.31 10.29 2.00
C SER A 253 13.89 11.51 1.31
N VAL A 254 13.27 11.90 0.20
CA VAL A 254 13.59 13.10 -0.55
C VAL A 254 12.30 13.84 -0.83
N GLU A 255 12.29 15.13 -0.51
CA GLU A 255 11.21 16.04 -0.87
C GLU A 255 11.78 17.02 -1.90
N PRO A 256 11.23 17.09 -3.12
CA PRO A 256 11.81 17.87 -4.22
C PRO A 256 11.78 19.39 -3.98
N GLY A 257 10.93 19.89 -3.09
CA GLY A 257 10.64 21.33 -2.98
C GLY A 257 9.82 21.84 -4.18
N GLY A 258 9.06 22.92 -4.01
CA GLY A 258 8.24 23.50 -5.09
C GLY A 258 6.89 22.79 -5.31
N ARG A 259 6.10 23.28 -6.27
CA ARG A 259 4.81 22.68 -6.67
C ARG A 259 5.03 21.75 -7.86
N GLY A 260 4.90 20.44 -7.67
CA GLY A 260 5.05 19.44 -8.75
C GLY A 260 4.23 18.20 -8.46
N ALA A 261 4.23 17.24 -9.39
CA ALA A 261 3.39 16.06 -9.29
C ALA A 261 3.79 15.11 -8.16
N VAL A 262 5.06 15.09 -7.76
CA VAL A 262 5.58 14.27 -6.68
C VAL A 262 5.84 15.16 -5.46
N SER A 263 5.21 14.83 -4.33
CA SER A 263 5.40 15.55 -3.07
C SER A 263 6.55 15.00 -2.25
N ARG A 264 6.81 13.69 -2.36
CA ARG A 264 7.88 13.01 -1.61
C ARG A 264 8.26 11.69 -2.26
N VAL A 265 9.53 11.31 -2.16
CA VAL A 265 10.04 9.98 -2.55
C VAL A 265 10.59 9.28 -1.31
N ARG A 266 10.21 8.03 -1.08
CA ARG A 266 10.60 7.22 0.09
C ARG A 266 11.25 5.91 -0.33
N LEU A 267 12.25 5.45 0.41
CA LEU A 267 12.84 4.13 0.28
C LEU A 267 12.69 3.38 1.59
N ALA A 268 12.33 2.11 1.50
CA ALA A 268 12.26 1.21 2.64
C ALA A 268 12.77 -0.17 2.25
N GLN A 269 13.48 -0.83 3.16
CA GLN A 269 13.67 -2.28 3.09
C GLN A 269 12.30 -2.91 3.39
N TYR A 270 11.61 -3.37 2.36
CA TYR A 270 10.25 -3.90 2.47
C TYR A 270 10.24 -5.29 3.11
N ASN A 271 11.20 -6.11 2.70
CA ASN A 271 11.55 -7.41 3.26
C ASN A 271 13.05 -7.66 3.01
N PRO A 272 13.67 -8.74 3.51
CA PRO A 272 15.12 -8.97 3.39
C PRO A 272 15.69 -8.94 1.96
N GLU A 273 14.85 -9.11 0.95
CA GLU A 273 15.25 -9.22 -0.46
C GLU A 273 14.63 -8.16 -1.38
N THR A 274 13.83 -7.24 -0.84
CA THR A 274 13.13 -6.22 -1.63
C THR A 274 13.32 -4.83 -1.04
N VAL A 275 13.84 -3.90 -1.85
CA VAL A 275 13.80 -2.47 -1.56
C VAL A 275 12.60 -1.86 -2.28
N ARG A 276 11.72 -1.20 -1.53
CA ARG A 276 10.56 -0.50 -2.06
C ARG A 276 10.83 1.00 -2.11
N VAL A 277 10.64 1.58 -3.30
CA VAL A 277 10.66 3.02 -3.56
C VAL A 277 9.22 3.48 -3.68
N VAL A 278 8.83 4.57 -3.01
CA VAL A 278 7.45 5.10 -3.00
C VAL A 278 7.46 6.59 -3.25
N LEU A 279 6.93 7.02 -4.39
CA LEU A 279 6.65 8.40 -4.73
C LEU A 279 5.24 8.71 -4.23
N ASP A 280 5.10 9.60 -3.26
CA ASP A 280 3.82 10.24 -2.91
C ASP A 280 3.51 11.29 -3.96
N LEU A 281 2.32 11.21 -4.54
CA LEU A 281 1.87 12.04 -5.65
C LEU A 281 0.80 13.01 -5.17
N GLU A 282 0.87 14.26 -5.63
CA GLU A 282 -0.21 15.24 -5.46
C GLU A 282 -1.38 14.97 -6.41
N ARG A 283 -1.10 14.25 -7.51
CA ARG A 283 -2.06 13.86 -8.54
C ARG A 283 -1.53 12.66 -9.33
N PRO A 284 -2.40 11.87 -9.99
CA PRO A 284 -1.97 10.78 -10.84
C PRO A 284 -1.11 11.28 -12.02
N VAL A 285 0.01 10.61 -12.28
CA VAL A 285 0.87 10.87 -13.46
C VAL A 285 1.05 9.63 -14.32
N ARG A 286 1.18 9.83 -15.63
CA ARG A 286 1.69 8.79 -16.53
C ARG A 286 3.21 8.73 -16.40
N TYR A 287 3.74 7.53 -16.19
CA TYR A 287 5.16 7.32 -15.96
C TYR A 287 5.74 6.23 -16.87
N GLN A 288 7.06 6.19 -16.97
CA GLN A 288 7.83 5.08 -17.51
C GLN A 288 8.94 4.73 -16.52
N VAL A 289 9.33 3.45 -16.47
CA VAL A 289 10.47 2.99 -15.68
C VAL A 289 11.51 2.40 -16.63
N ARG A 290 12.76 2.84 -16.52
CA ARG A 290 13.86 2.40 -17.39
C ARG A 290 15.11 2.10 -16.56
N PRO A 291 15.81 0.98 -16.81
CA PRO A 291 17.14 0.79 -16.27
C PRO A 291 18.13 1.71 -16.99
N LEU A 292 19.01 2.36 -16.22
CA LEU A 292 20.15 3.13 -16.69
C LEU A 292 21.43 2.39 -16.27
N ALA A 293 21.72 1.28 -16.97
CA ALA A 293 22.79 0.35 -16.59
C ALA A 293 24.18 1.03 -16.52
N GLU A 294 24.48 1.91 -17.48
CA GLU A 294 25.75 2.66 -17.52
C GLU A 294 25.88 3.70 -16.39
N GLU A 295 24.75 4.19 -15.88
CA GLU A 295 24.71 5.15 -14.77
C GLU A 295 24.55 4.47 -13.39
N GLY A 296 24.39 3.15 -13.36
CA GLY A 296 24.11 2.41 -12.13
C GLY A 296 22.80 2.88 -11.48
N ALA A 297 21.73 3.05 -12.26
CA ALA A 297 20.46 3.56 -11.74
C ALA A 297 19.23 2.92 -12.39
N VAL A 298 18.08 3.08 -11.72
CA VAL A 298 16.74 2.87 -12.31
C VAL A 298 16.02 4.21 -12.29
N GLU A 299 15.54 4.66 -13.45
CA GLU A 299 14.84 5.94 -13.62
C GLU A 299 13.34 5.71 -13.75
N ILE A 300 12.55 6.55 -13.06
CA ILE A 300 11.11 6.68 -13.17
C ILE A 300 10.82 8.08 -13.71
N SER A 301 10.31 8.23 -14.94
CA SER A 301 10.08 9.54 -15.56
C SER A 301 8.62 9.77 -15.97
N TRP A 302 8.17 11.04 -15.92
CA TRP A 302 6.83 11.49 -16.33
C TRP A 302 6.90 12.78 -17.17
N GLY A 303 5.83 13.08 -17.92
CA GLY A 303 5.71 14.34 -18.69
C GLY A 303 6.18 14.33 -20.15
N GLY A 304 6.34 13.17 -20.77
CA GLY A 304 6.66 13.05 -22.19
C GLY A 304 5.47 12.60 -23.03
N GLY A 305 4.94 13.49 -23.87
CA GLY A 305 4.07 13.10 -24.98
C GLY A 305 4.91 12.81 -26.22
N GLU A 306 5.16 11.53 -26.52
CA GLU A 306 5.17 11.01 -27.89
C GLU A 306 5.32 9.48 -27.93
N LYS A 307 4.85 8.92 -29.06
CA LYS A 307 4.65 7.50 -29.36
C LYS A 307 5.94 6.68 -29.24
N GLY A 308 5.94 5.63 -28.42
CA GLY A 308 7.07 4.68 -28.39
C GLY A 308 6.93 3.58 -27.34
N ALA A 309 6.48 2.42 -27.80
CA ALA A 309 6.68 1.07 -27.26
C ALA A 309 6.67 0.87 -25.73
N ALA A 310 5.60 0.21 -25.26
CA ALA A 310 5.77 -0.84 -24.28
C ALA A 310 6.84 -1.82 -24.79
N SER A 311 7.98 -1.91 -24.10
CA SER A 311 9.01 -2.91 -24.40
C SER A 311 9.28 -3.76 -23.17
N GLY A 312 8.80 -4.99 -23.23
CA GLY A 312 9.44 -6.17 -22.64
C GLY A 312 9.47 -7.25 -23.72
N ALA A 313 10.61 -7.38 -24.43
CA ALA A 313 10.93 -8.50 -25.33
C ALA A 313 11.43 -9.68 -24.48
N ARG A 314 11.18 -10.97 -24.78
CA ARG A 314 11.48 -11.82 -25.96
C ARG A 314 10.48 -13.00 -25.92
N GLY A 315 10.06 -13.70 -26.98
CA GLY A 315 10.37 -13.71 -28.40
C GLY A 315 10.17 -15.15 -28.88
N GLU A 316 9.16 -15.44 -29.72
CA GLU A 316 9.25 -16.53 -30.69
C GLU A 316 8.20 -16.44 -31.83
N LYS A 317 8.70 -16.90 -32.98
CA LYS A 317 8.26 -16.93 -34.39
C LYS A 317 6.78 -16.76 -34.76
N LYS A 318 6.60 -15.88 -35.77
CA LYS A 318 5.45 -15.77 -36.67
C LYS A 318 5.29 -17.02 -37.55
N THR A 319 4.05 -17.46 -37.71
CA THR A 319 3.54 -17.97 -39.00
C THR A 319 2.26 -17.21 -39.37
N ALA A 320 2.21 -16.81 -40.63
CA ALA A 320 1.15 -16.01 -41.24
C ALA A 320 -0.01 -16.90 -41.71
N GLY A 321 -1.23 -16.33 -41.77
CA GLY A 321 -2.34 -17.00 -42.47
C GLY A 321 -3.72 -16.37 -42.32
N ARG A 322 -3.99 -15.35 -43.16
CA ARG A 322 -5.25 -15.04 -43.88
C ARG A 322 -6.56 -14.71 -43.14
N ASP A 323 -6.94 -13.44 -43.32
CA ASP A 323 -8.22 -12.93 -43.85
C ASP A 323 -9.54 -13.67 -43.54
N ALA A 324 -10.41 -12.99 -42.81
CA ALA A 324 -11.84 -12.98 -43.11
C ALA A 324 -12.48 -11.64 -42.69
N LYS A 325 -12.92 -10.87 -43.68
CA LYS A 325 -13.82 -9.73 -43.53
C LYS A 325 -15.12 -10.17 -42.86
N GLY A 326 -15.56 -9.46 -41.82
CA GLY A 326 -16.88 -9.65 -41.21
C GLY A 326 -17.29 -8.41 -40.41
N ARG A 327 -18.29 -7.69 -40.96
CA ARG A 327 -19.05 -6.54 -40.43
C ARG A 327 -18.88 -6.22 -38.93
N LYS A 328 -18.51 -4.96 -38.63
CA LYS A 328 -18.73 -4.34 -37.32
C LYS A 328 -20.22 -4.41 -36.97
N PRO A 329 -20.64 -5.07 -35.87
CA PRO A 329 -21.93 -4.76 -35.30
C PRO A 329 -21.82 -3.38 -34.67
N ALA A 330 -22.72 -2.48 -35.05
CA ALA A 330 -22.92 -1.23 -34.36
C ALA A 330 -23.13 -1.54 -32.88
N VAL A 331 -22.20 -1.08 -32.03
CA VAL A 331 -22.38 -1.09 -30.58
C VAL A 331 -23.52 -0.16 -30.29
N GLN A 332 -24.71 -0.73 -30.12
CA GLN A 332 -25.80 -0.03 -29.46
C GLN A 332 -25.31 0.29 -28.05
N THR A 333 -25.15 1.56 -27.76
CA THR A 333 -24.94 2.08 -26.42
C THR A 333 -26.21 1.84 -25.63
N ALA A 334 -26.36 0.63 -25.11
CA ALA A 334 -27.35 0.35 -24.08
C ALA A 334 -26.88 1.05 -22.81
N ASP A 335 -27.70 1.98 -22.32
CA ASP A 335 -27.65 2.49 -20.97
C ASP A 335 -27.87 1.31 -20.01
N GLY A 336 -26.80 0.57 -19.70
CA GLY A 336 -26.87 -0.67 -18.93
C GLY A 336 -27.13 -0.34 -17.47
N SER A 337 -28.35 -0.60 -17.02
CA SER A 337 -28.90 -0.26 -15.69
C SER A 337 -28.24 -0.95 -14.49
N TRP A 338 -27.18 -1.74 -14.71
CA TRP A 338 -26.41 -2.39 -13.65
C TRP A 338 -25.01 -2.75 -14.14
N LEU A 339 -24.02 -2.68 -13.23
CA LEU A 339 -22.60 -2.87 -13.49
C LEU A 339 -21.99 -3.85 -12.49
N VAL A 340 -21.35 -4.90 -13.00
CA VAL A 340 -20.66 -5.91 -12.20
C VAL A 340 -19.18 -5.89 -12.50
N VAL A 341 -18.38 -5.94 -11.43
CA VAL A 341 -16.94 -6.10 -11.52
C VAL A 341 -16.61 -7.54 -11.17
N ILE A 342 -15.94 -8.22 -12.09
CA ILE A 342 -15.62 -9.64 -12.00
C ILE A 342 -14.10 -9.76 -11.91
N ASP A 343 -13.64 -10.32 -10.81
CA ASP A 343 -12.25 -10.54 -10.54
C ASP A 343 -11.86 -11.98 -10.88
N ALA A 344 -10.87 -12.13 -11.76
CA ALA A 344 -10.27 -13.43 -12.04
C ALA A 344 -9.08 -13.64 -11.09
N GLY A 345 -9.19 -14.56 -10.14
CA GLY A 345 -8.16 -14.86 -9.14
C GLY A 345 -6.76 -15.07 -9.76
N HIS A 346 -5.71 -14.72 -9.02
CA HIS A 346 -4.31 -14.90 -9.41
C HIS A 346 -3.94 -14.21 -10.73
N GLY A 347 -2.99 -14.75 -11.51
CA GLY A 347 -2.54 -14.23 -12.81
C GLY A 347 -1.04 -13.93 -12.84
N GLY A 348 -0.43 -13.96 -14.02
CA GLY A 348 1.00 -13.71 -14.20
C GLY A 348 1.86 -14.71 -13.43
N GLU A 349 2.72 -14.20 -12.56
CA GLU A 349 3.65 -14.97 -11.73
C GLU A 349 2.96 -15.83 -10.66
N ASP A 350 1.72 -15.51 -10.31
CA ASP A 350 0.91 -16.28 -9.37
C ASP A 350 0.03 -17.28 -10.14
N PRO A 351 0.37 -18.59 -10.17
CA PRO A 351 -0.43 -19.60 -10.84
C PRO A 351 -1.72 -19.97 -10.09
N GLY A 352 -1.85 -19.55 -8.82
CA GLY A 352 -2.77 -20.15 -7.87
C GLY A 352 -2.50 -21.64 -7.66
N ALA A 353 -3.53 -22.38 -7.26
CA ALA A 353 -3.41 -23.83 -7.10
C ALA A 353 -3.20 -24.54 -8.46
N ILE A 354 -2.37 -25.59 -8.42
CA ILE A 354 -2.09 -26.43 -9.60
C ILE A 354 -2.67 -27.83 -9.38
N GLY A 355 -3.55 -28.24 -10.28
CA GLY A 355 -4.18 -29.55 -10.29
C GLY A 355 -3.20 -30.69 -10.59
N PRO A 356 -3.56 -31.94 -10.24
CA PRO A 356 -2.70 -33.10 -10.47
C PRO A 356 -2.37 -33.36 -11.95
N GLY A 357 -3.25 -32.95 -12.86
CA GLY A 357 -3.04 -32.98 -14.30
C GLY A 357 -2.53 -31.65 -14.89
N GLY A 358 -2.02 -30.74 -14.06
CA GLY A 358 -1.37 -29.50 -14.49
C GLY A 358 -2.29 -28.32 -14.82
N LEU A 359 -3.60 -28.41 -14.58
CA LEU A 359 -4.47 -27.22 -14.71
C LEU A 359 -4.09 -26.18 -13.65
N ARG A 360 -3.79 -24.95 -14.08
CA ARG A 360 -3.50 -23.84 -13.16
C ARG A 360 -4.79 -23.08 -12.89
N GLU A 361 -4.98 -22.71 -11.63
CA GLU A 361 -6.15 -21.96 -11.20
C GLU A 361 -6.32 -20.66 -11.97
N LYS A 362 -5.24 -19.88 -12.14
CA LYS A 362 -5.28 -18.61 -12.87
C LYS A 362 -5.87 -18.68 -14.28
N ASP A 363 -5.69 -19.81 -14.97
CA ASP A 363 -6.12 -20.00 -16.35
C ASP A 363 -7.63 -20.28 -16.41
N ALA A 364 -8.10 -21.18 -15.54
CA ALA A 364 -9.52 -21.53 -15.46
C ALA A 364 -10.35 -20.39 -14.82
N ALA A 365 -9.81 -19.67 -13.83
CA ALA A 365 -10.45 -18.50 -13.24
C ALA A 365 -10.65 -17.37 -14.26
N LEU A 366 -9.65 -17.10 -15.13
CA LEU A 366 -9.78 -16.11 -16.21
C LEU A 366 -10.85 -16.50 -17.23
N ASP A 367 -10.86 -17.77 -17.64
CA ASP A 367 -11.84 -18.27 -18.59
C ASP A 367 -13.27 -18.16 -18.06
N LEU A 368 -13.49 -18.56 -16.79
CA LEU A 368 -14.77 -18.41 -16.11
C LEU A 368 -15.21 -16.95 -15.98
N ALA A 369 -14.28 -16.06 -15.61
CA ALA A 369 -14.57 -14.63 -15.51
C ALA A 369 -15.00 -14.03 -16.85
N LYS A 370 -14.34 -14.41 -17.96
CA LYS A 370 -14.72 -13.99 -19.31
C LYS A 370 -16.11 -14.49 -19.71
N ARG A 371 -16.43 -15.76 -19.44
CA ARG A 371 -17.76 -16.34 -19.70
C ARG A 371 -18.84 -15.62 -18.90
N LEU A 372 -18.60 -15.34 -17.61
CA LEU A 372 -19.53 -14.59 -16.78
C LEU A 372 -19.72 -13.15 -17.29
N ALA A 373 -18.64 -12.46 -17.65
CA ALA A 373 -18.71 -11.11 -18.21
C ALA A 373 -19.52 -11.06 -19.50
N GLU A 374 -19.35 -12.06 -20.36
CA GLU A 374 -20.14 -12.19 -21.59
C GLU A 374 -21.63 -12.42 -21.30
N LEU A 375 -21.97 -13.28 -20.32
CA LEU A 375 -23.35 -13.48 -19.90
C LEU A 375 -23.98 -12.18 -19.37
N VAL A 376 -23.27 -11.43 -18.53
CA VAL A 376 -23.74 -10.12 -18.03
C VAL A 376 -23.98 -9.16 -19.18
N ARG A 377 -23.02 -9.03 -20.11
CA ARG A 377 -23.11 -8.12 -21.27
C ARG A 377 -24.25 -8.48 -22.22
N ARG A 378 -24.39 -9.76 -22.58
CA ARG A 378 -25.45 -10.23 -23.49
C ARG A 378 -26.86 -10.08 -22.91
N ASN A 379 -26.99 -9.99 -21.59
CA ASN A 379 -28.25 -9.78 -20.89
C ASN A 379 -28.44 -8.33 -20.40
N GLY A 380 -27.80 -7.36 -21.08
CA GLY A 380 -28.06 -5.92 -20.87
C GLY A 380 -27.38 -5.29 -19.65
N GLY A 381 -26.46 -6.00 -18.99
CA GLY A 381 -25.60 -5.45 -17.94
C GLY A 381 -24.25 -4.95 -18.46
N GLN A 382 -23.56 -4.17 -17.65
CA GLN A 382 -22.15 -3.85 -17.87
C GLN A 382 -21.28 -4.79 -17.05
N ALA A 383 -20.17 -5.28 -17.63
CA ALA A 383 -19.21 -6.11 -16.92
C ALA A 383 -17.79 -5.58 -17.12
N VAL A 384 -17.07 -5.44 -16.01
CA VAL A 384 -15.65 -5.07 -15.98
C VAL A 384 -14.87 -6.24 -15.41
N LEU A 385 -13.84 -6.68 -16.12
CA LEU A 385 -12.88 -7.65 -15.59
C LEU A 385 -11.76 -6.92 -14.86
N THR A 386 -11.27 -7.45 -13.74
CA THR A 386 -10.05 -6.89 -13.12
C THR A 386 -8.85 -7.08 -14.04
N ARG A 387 -8.73 -8.25 -14.67
CA ARG A 387 -7.77 -8.59 -15.74
C ARG A 387 -8.46 -9.27 -16.92
N GLU A 388 -8.00 -8.96 -18.13
CA GLU A 388 -8.49 -9.58 -19.37
C GLU A 388 -7.52 -10.61 -19.95
N ASP A 389 -6.32 -10.73 -19.37
CA ASP A 389 -5.24 -11.62 -19.78
C ASP A 389 -4.51 -12.21 -18.56
N ASP A 390 -3.39 -12.89 -18.81
CA ASP A 390 -2.55 -13.52 -17.78
C ASP A 390 -1.65 -12.50 -17.05
N THR A 391 -2.26 -11.42 -16.56
CA THR A 391 -1.58 -10.38 -15.77
C THR A 391 -1.81 -10.57 -14.28
N PHE A 392 -0.75 -10.43 -13.47
CA PHE A 392 -0.87 -10.40 -12.01
C PHE A 392 -1.47 -9.07 -11.54
N ILE A 393 -2.51 -9.13 -10.71
CA ILE A 393 -3.10 -7.96 -10.05
C ILE A 393 -2.99 -8.14 -8.52
N PRO A 394 -2.34 -7.21 -7.80
CA PRO A 394 -2.28 -7.25 -6.34
C PRO A 394 -3.68 -7.23 -5.70
N LEU A 395 -3.87 -7.94 -4.58
CA LEU A 395 -5.18 -8.16 -3.95
C LEU A 395 -5.97 -6.87 -3.70
N ARG A 396 -5.34 -5.85 -3.12
CA ARG A 396 -5.98 -4.54 -2.87
C ARG A 396 -6.36 -3.79 -4.15
N ARG A 397 -5.61 -3.99 -5.25
CA ARG A 397 -5.90 -3.34 -6.53
C ARG A 397 -7.20 -3.86 -7.15
N ARG A 398 -7.58 -5.10 -6.87
CA ARG A 398 -8.80 -5.74 -7.41
C ARG A 398 -10.07 -5.01 -6.94
N THR A 399 -10.16 -4.66 -5.65
CA THR A 399 -11.26 -3.86 -5.11
C THR A 399 -11.15 -2.38 -5.48
N GLU A 400 -9.94 -1.83 -5.61
CA GLU A 400 -9.76 -0.45 -6.10
C GLU A 400 -10.29 -0.25 -7.53
N ILE A 401 -10.10 -1.25 -8.41
CA ILE A 401 -10.70 -1.25 -9.74
C ILE A 401 -12.22 -1.12 -9.58
N ALA A 402 -12.84 -1.97 -8.75
CA ALA A 402 -14.27 -1.94 -8.52
C ALA A 402 -14.76 -0.59 -7.96
N ASN A 403 -14.07 -0.04 -6.97
CA ASN A 403 -14.41 1.25 -6.36
C ASN A 403 -14.27 2.42 -7.32
N THR A 404 -13.32 2.36 -8.25
CA THR A 404 -13.16 3.38 -9.30
C THR A 404 -14.42 3.46 -10.15
N TYR A 405 -14.98 2.33 -10.55
CA TYR A 405 -16.26 2.32 -11.28
C TYR A 405 -17.43 2.72 -10.39
N ASN A 406 -17.44 2.31 -9.12
CA ASN A 406 -18.52 2.59 -8.19
C ASN A 406 -18.75 4.10 -7.98
N LYS A 407 -17.66 4.88 -7.90
CA LYS A 407 -17.72 6.35 -7.74
C LYS A 407 -18.42 7.08 -8.87
N HIS A 408 -18.45 6.51 -10.08
CA HIS A 408 -18.94 7.19 -11.28
C HIS A 408 -20.21 6.59 -11.86
N LYS A 409 -20.42 5.28 -11.69
CA LYS A 409 -21.53 4.55 -12.33
C LYS A 409 -22.40 3.77 -11.35
N GLY A 410 -21.95 3.60 -10.10
CA GLY A 410 -22.48 2.58 -9.20
C GLY A 410 -22.06 1.18 -9.67
N VAL A 411 -21.54 0.36 -8.75
CA VAL A 411 -21.27 -1.06 -8.99
C VAL A 411 -22.20 -1.87 -8.10
N ASP A 412 -22.96 -2.78 -8.70
CA ASP A 412 -23.96 -3.58 -8.01
C ASP A 412 -23.35 -4.78 -7.29
N ALA A 413 -22.26 -5.33 -7.84
CA ALA A 413 -21.57 -6.47 -7.26
C ALA A 413 -20.10 -6.54 -7.68
N PHE A 414 -19.27 -6.99 -6.74
CA PHE A 414 -17.91 -7.47 -6.98
C PHE A 414 -17.85 -8.99 -6.75
N ILE A 415 -17.41 -9.75 -7.75
CA ILE A 415 -17.33 -11.21 -7.69
C ILE A 415 -15.91 -11.64 -8.02
N SER A 416 -15.17 -12.15 -7.03
CA SER A 416 -13.87 -12.79 -7.24
C SER A 416 -14.04 -14.29 -7.45
N ILE A 417 -13.52 -14.83 -8.55
CA ILE A 417 -13.64 -16.23 -8.94
C ILE A 417 -12.31 -16.95 -8.71
N HIS A 418 -12.36 -18.02 -7.92
CA HIS A 418 -11.22 -18.86 -7.52
C HIS A 418 -11.54 -20.35 -7.67
N LEU A 419 -10.49 -21.18 -7.60
CA LEU A 419 -10.58 -22.64 -7.56
C LEU A 419 -9.90 -23.18 -6.32
N ASN A 420 -10.66 -23.95 -5.56
CA ASN A 420 -10.22 -24.40 -4.28
C ASN A 420 -9.13 -25.46 -4.39
N ALA A 421 -8.37 -25.60 -3.31
CA ALA A 421 -7.42 -26.66 -3.11
C ALA A 421 -7.43 -27.14 -1.66
N ALA A 422 -7.12 -28.42 -1.48
CA ALA A 422 -6.90 -29.00 -0.17
C ALA A 422 -5.66 -29.90 -0.19
N PRO A 423 -4.99 -30.09 0.97
CA PRO A 423 -3.90 -31.05 1.09
C PRO A 423 -4.34 -32.47 0.69
N THR A 424 -5.59 -32.83 0.99
CA THR A 424 -6.17 -34.09 0.55
C THR A 424 -6.80 -33.96 -0.83
N ARG A 425 -6.56 -34.95 -1.69
CA ARG A 425 -7.15 -35.04 -3.03
C ARG A 425 -8.62 -35.50 -3.02
N LYS A 426 -9.23 -35.64 -1.84
CA LYS A 426 -10.61 -36.11 -1.62
C LYS A 426 -11.61 -34.97 -1.45
N ALA A 427 -11.17 -33.81 -0.97
CA ALA A 427 -12.03 -32.64 -0.83
C ALA A 427 -12.48 -32.19 -2.23
N ARG A 428 -13.78 -31.95 -2.36
CA ARG A 428 -14.45 -31.51 -3.60
C ARG A 428 -15.65 -30.66 -3.20
N GLY A 429 -16.09 -29.76 -4.07
CA GLY A 429 -17.22 -28.90 -3.72
C GLY A 429 -17.14 -27.48 -4.25
N ILE A 430 -18.20 -26.75 -3.96
CA ILE A 430 -18.36 -25.32 -4.20
C ILE A 430 -18.65 -24.60 -2.89
N GLU A 431 -18.03 -23.44 -2.68
CA GLU A 431 -18.30 -22.56 -1.53
C GLU A 431 -18.20 -21.09 -1.93
N THR A 432 -18.90 -20.23 -1.20
CA THR A 432 -18.88 -18.78 -1.44
C THR A 432 -18.60 -18.05 -0.13
N TYR A 433 -17.67 -17.11 -0.16
CA TYR A 433 -17.18 -16.38 1.00
C TYR A 433 -17.59 -14.90 0.98
N THR A 434 -17.81 -14.36 2.18
CA THR A 434 -17.93 -12.91 2.43
C THR A 434 -16.87 -12.46 3.44
N LEU A 435 -16.52 -11.17 3.39
CA LEU A 435 -15.56 -10.58 4.34
C LEU A 435 -16.14 -10.56 5.76
N SER A 436 -15.48 -11.24 6.68
CA SER A 436 -15.77 -11.18 8.12
C SER A 436 -14.66 -11.88 8.89
N LEU A 437 -14.62 -11.67 10.21
CA LEU A 437 -13.88 -12.59 11.07
C LEU A 437 -14.56 -13.95 11.14
N THR A 438 -13.75 -14.96 11.43
CA THR A 438 -14.18 -16.34 11.62
C THR A 438 -13.20 -17.10 12.49
N ASN A 439 -13.71 -18.06 13.26
CA ASN A 439 -12.89 -19.06 13.96
C ASN A 439 -12.91 -20.42 13.23
N ASP A 440 -13.61 -20.51 12.09
CA ASP A 440 -13.62 -21.73 11.28
C ASP A 440 -12.25 -21.94 10.66
N LYS A 441 -11.55 -22.98 11.12
CA LYS A 441 -10.19 -23.30 10.68
C LYS A 441 -10.09 -23.46 9.17
N ARG A 442 -11.09 -24.06 8.53
CA ARG A 442 -11.08 -24.24 7.07
C ARG A 442 -11.17 -22.90 6.33
N SER A 443 -12.06 -22.02 6.77
CA SER A 443 -12.20 -20.67 6.22
C SER A 443 -10.91 -19.85 6.40
N LEU A 444 -10.23 -19.99 7.54
CA LEU A 444 -8.94 -19.35 7.77
C LEU A 444 -7.82 -19.93 6.89
N GLU A 445 -7.78 -21.24 6.68
CA GLU A 445 -6.82 -21.89 5.77
C GLU A 445 -6.99 -21.41 4.32
N VAL A 446 -8.25 -21.29 3.86
CA VAL A 446 -8.56 -20.77 2.52
C VAL A 446 -8.19 -19.29 2.45
N ALA A 447 -8.58 -18.47 3.43
CA ALA A 447 -8.21 -17.05 3.46
C ALA A 447 -6.69 -16.82 3.49
N ALA A 448 -5.94 -17.59 4.27
CA ALA A 448 -4.48 -17.50 4.31
C ALA A 448 -3.88 -17.76 2.92
N ARG A 449 -4.33 -18.84 2.25
CA ARG A 449 -3.88 -19.20 0.90
C ARG A 449 -4.14 -18.08 -0.10
N GLU A 450 -5.37 -17.56 -0.12
CA GLU A 450 -5.78 -16.49 -1.05
C GLU A 450 -5.10 -15.15 -0.75
N ASN A 451 -4.74 -14.92 0.50
CA ASN A 451 -3.95 -13.76 0.91
C ASN A 451 -2.45 -13.91 0.60
N GLY A 452 -2.02 -15.07 0.08
CA GLY A 452 -0.62 -15.36 -0.23
C GLY A 452 0.24 -15.56 1.02
N MET A 453 -0.37 -15.98 2.14
CA MET A 453 0.29 -16.14 3.43
C MET A 453 0.04 -17.52 4.06
N ARG A 454 0.84 -17.86 5.06
CA ARG A 454 0.61 -19.06 5.87
C ARG A 454 -0.32 -18.74 7.03
N LEU A 455 -1.15 -19.71 7.43
CA LEU A 455 -2.12 -19.56 8.51
C LEU A 455 -1.46 -19.13 9.85
N ASP A 456 -0.27 -19.67 10.15
CA ASP A 456 0.52 -19.33 11.34
C ASP A 456 1.05 -17.88 11.35
N ARG A 457 0.94 -17.16 10.23
CA ARG A 457 1.33 -15.75 10.09
C ARG A 457 0.14 -14.79 9.99
N MET A 458 -1.11 -15.25 10.02
CA MET A 458 -2.27 -14.36 10.12
C MET A 458 -2.28 -13.71 11.49
N ASN A 459 -1.96 -12.42 11.53
CA ASN A 459 -1.79 -11.69 12.79
C ASN A 459 -3.09 -10.99 13.22
N GLU A 460 -3.12 -10.51 14.46
CA GLU A 460 -4.26 -9.75 14.99
C GLU A 460 -4.54 -8.46 14.21
N THR A 461 -3.54 -7.88 13.53
CA THR A 461 -3.70 -6.68 12.68
C THR A 461 -4.46 -7.00 11.38
N ASP A 462 -4.26 -8.17 10.78
CA ASP A 462 -4.99 -8.63 9.60
C ASP A 462 -6.47 -8.89 9.93
N LEU A 463 -6.70 -9.43 11.13
CA LEU A 463 -8.04 -9.62 11.69
C LEU A 463 -8.66 -8.27 12.14
N LEU A 464 -7.86 -7.34 12.67
CA LEU A 464 -8.32 -5.99 13.06
C LEU A 464 -8.70 -5.14 11.84
N LEU A 465 -7.91 -5.18 10.75
CA LEU A 465 -8.26 -4.56 9.48
C LEU A 465 -9.60 -5.11 8.99
N THR A 466 -9.78 -6.43 9.03
CA THR A 466 -11.06 -7.08 8.70
C THR A 466 -12.18 -6.58 9.60
N HIS A 467 -11.98 -6.49 10.93
CA HIS A 467 -12.96 -5.96 11.88
C HIS A 467 -13.42 -4.54 11.54
N LEU A 468 -12.50 -3.65 11.18
CA LEU A 468 -12.81 -2.25 10.84
C LEU A 468 -13.53 -2.10 9.48
N ALA A 469 -13.47 -3.10 8.61
CA ALA A 469 -14.10 -3.07 7.29
C ALA A 469 -15.51 -3.69 7.23
N VAL A 470 -15.99 -4.30 8.32
CA VAL A 470 -17.22 -5.13 8.30
C VAL A 470 -18.53 -4.33 8.38
N ASP A 471 -18.51 -3.00 8.56
CA ASP A 471 -19.66 -2.30 9.15
C ASP A 471 -20.86 -1.91 8.25
N ALA A 472 -20.78 -1.90 6.91
CA ALA A 472 -21.93 -1.41 6.09
C ALA A 472 -22.37 -2.29 4.91
N LYS A 473 -21.59 -3.29 4.50
CA LYS A 473 -21.84 -4.11 3.29
C LYS A 473 -22.04 -5.59 3.56
N LYS A 474 -22.12 -5.97 4.85
CA LYS A 474 -22.25 -7.36 5.29
C LYS A 474 -23.53 -8.02 4.78
N ASP A 475 -24.69 -7.39 4.98
CA ASP A 475 -25.98 -8.01 4.64
C ASP A 475 -26.21 -8.16 3.12
N PRO A 476 -25.94 -7.13 2.27
CA PRO A 476 -26.02 -7.31 0.82
C PRO A 476 -25.04 -8.36 0.29
N SER A 477 -23.81 -8.42 0.81
CA SER A 477 -22.81 -9.42 0.40
C SER A 477 -23.23 -10.84 0.78
N LEU A 478 -23.82 -11.03 1.97
CA LEU A 478 -24.38 -12.31 2.38
C LEU A 478 -25.56 -12.73 1.49
N ARG A 479 -26.47 -11.81 1.15
CA ARG A 479 -27.56 -12.11 0.19
C ARG A 479 -27.01 -12.51 -1.17
N LEU A 480 -26.04 -11.76 -1.70
CA LEU A 480 -25.38 -12.08 -2.97
C LEU A 480 -24.73 -13.47 -2.92
N ALA A 481 -23.98 -13.76 -1.86
CA ALA A 481 -23.32 -15.05 -1.65
C ALA A 481 -24.33 -16.20 -1.62
N HIS A 482 -25.42 -16.09 -0.85
CA HIS A 482 -26.45 -17.12 -0.80
C HIS A 482 -27.14 -17.34 -2.14
N ARG A 483 -27.41 -16.27 -2.90
CA ARG A 483 -28.05 -16.39 -4.22
C ARG A 483 -27.17 -17.13 -5.21
N ILE A 484 -25.87 -16.80 -5.23
CA ILE A 484 -24.88 -17.46 -6.10
C ILE A 484 -24.65 -18.90 -5.66
N GLN A 485 -24.42 -19.14 -4.36
CA GLN A 485 -24.22 -20.50 -3.81
C GLN A 485 -25.41 -21.42 -4.12
N SER A 486 -26.64 -20.99 -3.82
CA SER A 486 -27.83 -21.81 -4.10
C SER A 486 -28.02 -22.09 -5.59
N SER A 487 -27.62 -21.17 -6.47
CA SER A 487 -27.69 -21.35 -7.91
C SER A 487 -26.67 -22.38 -8.40
N MET A 488 -25.43 -22.30 -7.91
CA MET A 488 -24.39 -23.30 -8.19
C MET A 488 -24.76 -24.67 -7.60
N ALA A 489 -25.37 -24.73 -6.43
CA ALA A 489 -25.82 -25.99 -5.83
C ALA A 489 -26.91 -26.67 -6.66
N ALA A 490 -27.92 -25.91 -7.09
CA ALA A 490 -29.05 -26.43 -7.88
C ALA A 490 -28.65 -26.94 -9.27
N SER A 491 -27.56 -26.41 -9.85
CA SER A 491 -27.13 -26.73 -11.21
C SER A 491 -25.86 -27.59 -11.21
N VAL A 492 -24.74 -27.05 -10.74
CA VAL A 492 -23.42 -27.68 -10.80
C VAL A 492 -23.32 -28.84 -9.80
N ALA A 493 -23.64 -28.61 -8.52
CA ALA A 493 -23.50 -29.65 -7.49
C ALA A 493 -24.39 -30.86 -7.79
N SER A 494 -25.68 -30.60 -8.04
CA SER A 494 -26.68 -31.61 -8.39
C SER A 494 -26.28 -32.46 -9.60
N LYS A 495 -25.79 -31.82 -10.68
CA LYS A 495 -25.51 -32.51 -11.95
C LYS A 495 -24.18 -33.28 -11.98
N TYR A 496 -23.15 -32.77 -11.29
CA TYR A 496 -21.80 -33.32 -11.40
C TYR A 496 -21.35 -34.14 -10.16
N GLY A 497 -22.17 -34.15 -9.10
CA GLY A 497 -21.83 -34.80 -7.83
C GLY A 497 -20.73 -34.06 -7.05
N THR A 498 -20.59 -32.77 -7.33
CA THR A 498 -19.80 -31.80 -6.55
C THR A 498 -20.56 -31.50 -5.25
N ALA A 499 -19.85 -31.33 -4.13
CA ALA A 499 -20.51 -31.04 -2.84
C ALA A 499 -20.93 -29.56 -2.74
N ASP A 500 -22.08 -29.28 -2.13
CA ASP A 500 -22.43 -27.92 -1.69
C ASP A 500 -21.81 -27.69 -0.30
N LEU A 501 -20.77 -26.84 -0.23
CA LEU A 501 -20.08 -26.51 1.02
C LEU A 501 -20.61 -25.21 1.66
N GLY A 502 -21.65 -24.61 1.07
CA GLY A 502 -22.39 -23.47 1.62
C GLY A 502 -21.70 -22.11 1.50
N VAL A 503 -22.32 -21.13 2.16
CA VAL A 503 -21.80 -19.78 2.31
C VAL A 503 -20.99 -19.68 3.60
N LYS A 504 -19.83 -19.06 3.53
CA LYS A 504 -18.87 -18.93 4.62
C LYS A 504 -18.37 -17.50 4.76
N GLN A 505 -17.59 -17.29 5.81
CA GLN A 505 -17.07 -16.01 6.21
C GLN A 505 -15.58 -16.13 6.50
N GLY A 506 -14.79 -15.14 6.07
CA GLY A 506 -13.36 -15.12 6.34
C GLY A 506 -12.67 -13.80 5.99
N PRO A 507 -11.43 -13.59 6.48
CA PRO A 507 -10.67 -12.35 6.31
C PRO A 507 -9.94 -12.30 4.95
N PHE A 508 -10.71 -12.29 3.86
CA PHE A 508 -10.17 -12.26 2.49
C PHE A 508 -9.74 -10.85 2.08
N TRP A 509 -8.46 -10.64 1.82
CA TRP A 509 -7.92 -9.32 1.44
C TRP A 509 -8.45 -8.83 0.07
N VAL A 510 -8.82 -9.74 -0.82
CA VAL A 510 -9.47 -9.39 -2.11
C VAL A 510 -10.90 -8.86 -1.94
N LEU A 511 -11.51 -9.02 -0.76
CA LEU A 511 -12.82 -8.42 -0.44
C LEU A 511 -12.66 -7.15 0.40
N TYR A 512 -11.43 -6.86 0.85
CA TYR A 512 -11.16 -5.72 1.70
C TYR A 512 -11.31 -4.39 0.94
N GLY A 513 -12.07 -3.47 1.54
CA GLY A 513 -12.24 -2.11 1.03
C GLY A 513 -13.16 -2.00 -0.19
N ALA A 514 -13.89 -3.04 -0.58
CA ALA A 514 -14.92 -2.94 -1.62
C ALA A 514 -16.11 -2.08 -1.14
N ASP A 515 -16.49 -1.07 -1.93
CA ASP A 515 -17.57 -0.12 -1.61
C ASP A 515 -18.98 -0.66 -1.95
N MET A 516 -19.04 -1.84 -2.56
CA MET A 516 -20.23 -2.53 -3.07
C MET A 516 -20.37 -3.94 -2.45
N PRO A 517 -21.51 -4.64 -2.63
CA PRO A 517 -21.62 -6.05 -2.25
C PRO A 517 -20.52 -6.88 -2.91
N SER A 518 -19.78 -7.66 -2.12
CA SER A 518 -18.57 -8.36 -2.59
C SER A 518 -18.49 -9.80 -2.09
N ILE A 519 -18.14 -10.73 -2.98
CA ILE A 519 -17.95 -12.15 -2.64
C ILE A 519 -16.69 -12.73 -3.28
N LEU A 520 -16.19 -13.82 -2.69
CA LEU A 520 -15.23 -14.73 -3.31
C LEU A 520 -15.93 -16.08 -3.54
N ALA A 521 -15.96 -16.56 -4.77
CA ALA A 521 -16.57 -17.83 -5.16
C ALA A 521 -15.49 -18.86 -5.47
N GLU A 522 -15.44 -19.93 -4.67
CA GLU A 522 -14.63 -21.12 -4.90
C GLU A 522 -15.46 -22.14 -5.66
N VAL A 523 -15.27 -22.20 -6.98
CA VAL A 523 -16.27 -22.82 -7.87
C VAL A 523 -16.04 -24.31 -8.14
N SER A 524 -14.92 -24.86 -7.67
CA SER A 524 -14.56 -26.29 -7.76
C SER A 524 -13.20 -26.52 -7.09
N PHE A 525 -12.83 -27.76 -6.74
CA PHE A 525 -11.48 -28.06 -6.23
C PHE A 525 -10.54 -28.50 -7.37
N VAL A 526 -9.61 -27.63 -7.78
CA VAL A 526 -8.59 -27.97 -8.78
C VAL A 526 -7.65 -29.08 -8.28
N SER A 527 -7.49 -29.22 -6.96
CA SER A 527 -6.72 -30.31 -6.37
C SER A 527 -7.38 -31.68 -6.52
N HIS A 528 -8.70 -31.76 -6.75
CA HIS A 528 -9.46 -33.01 -6.82
C HIS A 528 -9.45 -33.58 -8.26
N PRO A 529 -8.94 -34.81 -8.50
CA PRO A 529 -8.73 -35.31 -9.86
C PRO A 529 -9.97 -35.34 -10.76
N LYS A 530 -11.16 -35.63 -10.22
CA LYS A 530 -12.40 -35.62 -11.03
C LYS A 530 -12.84 -34.19 -11.37
N GLU A 531 -12.69 -33.26 -10.43
CA GLU A 531 -13.11 -31.87 -10.62
C GLU A 531 -12.14 -31.14 -11.55
N GLU A 532 -10.84 -31.40 -11.44
CA GLU A 532 -9.86 -30.91 -12.41
C GLU A 532 -10.18 -31.37 -13.85
N ARG A 533 -10.54 -32.65 -14.04
CA ARG A 533 -10.96 -33.14 -15.37
C ARG A 533 -12.20 -32.42 -15.89
N LEU A 534 -13.18 -32.15 -15.02
CA LEU A 534 -14.37 -31.38 -15.38
C LEU A 534 -14.00 -29.93 -15.73
N LEU A 535 -13.17 -29.28 -14.91
CA LEU A 535 -12.64 -27.93 -15.13
C LEU A 535 -11.81 -27.80 -16.42
N LYS A 536 -11.37 -28.89 -17.05
CA LYS A 536 -10.73 -28.84 -18.38
C LYS A 536 -11.74 -28.82 -19.54
N THR A 537 -13.03 -28.99 -19.27
CA THR A 537 -14.08 -29.02 -20.29
C THR A 537 -14.80 -27.67 -20.37
N ASP A 538 -15.07 -27.20 -21.59
CA ASP A 538 -15.85 -25.97 -21.82
C ASP A 538 -17.24 -26.07 -21.19
N LYS A 539 -17.91 -27.21 -21.37
CA LYS A 539 -19.26 -27.46 -20.84
C LYS A 539 -19.36 -27.20 -19.34
N TYR A 540 -18.41 -27.70 -18.55
CA TYR A 540 -18.46 -27.50 -17.11
C TYR A 540 -18.23 -26.04 -16.72
N ARG A 541 -17.30 -25.34 -17.39
CA ARG A 541 -17.05 -23.91 -17.14
C ARG A 541 -18.22 -23.02 -17.57
N ASP A 542 -18.87 -23.35 -18.70
CA ASP A 542 -20.10 -22.68 -19.13
C ASP A 542 -21.21 -22.84 -18.10
N GLU A 543 -21.42 -24.05 -17.58
CA GLU A 543 -22.46 -24.32 -16.59
C GLU A 543 -22.17 -23.64 -15.25
N ILE A 544 -20.90 -23.55 -14.83
CA ILE A 544 -20.51 -22.74 -13.66
C ILE A 544 -20.81 -21.26 -13.90
N ALA A 545 -20.38 -20.69 -15.04
CA ALA A 545 -20.62 -19.28 -15.34
C ALA A 545 -22.11 -18.94 -15.42
N GLN A 546 -22.93 -19.82 -16.03
CA GLN A 546 -24.39 -19.71 -16.06
C GLN A 546 -24.99 -19.78 -14.65
N ALA A 547 -24.48 -20.66 -13.80
CA ALA A 547 -24.95 -20.78 -12.42
C ALA A 547 -24.67 -19.51 -11.60
N ILE A 548 -23.47 -18.94 -11.71
CA ILE A 548 -23.11 -17.67 -11.06
C ILE A 548 -23.99 -16.55 -11.58
N TYR A 549 -24.16 -16.42 -12.90
CA TYR A 549 -25.02 -15.42 -13.51
C TYR A 549 -26.48 -15.52 -13.03
N ALA A 550 -27.05 -16.72 -13.00
CA ALA A 550 -28.42 -16.93 -12.52
C ALA A 550 -28.60 -16.58 -11.04
N GLY A 551 -27.56 -16.75 -10.21
CA GLY A 551 -27.56 -16.28 -8.83
C GLY A 551 -27.52 -14.76 -8.73
N LEU A 552 -26.65 -14.13 -9.51
CA LEU A 552 -26.50 -12.69 -9.61
C LEU A 552 -27.79 -11.99 -10.09
N GLU A 553 -28.48 -12.55 -11.08
CA GLU A 553 -29.75 -12.03 -11.57
C GLU A 553 -30.87 -12.09 -10.50
N LYS A 554 -30.92 -13.18 -9.71
CA LYS A 554 -31.85 -13.31 -8.56
C LYS A 554 -31.53 -12.33 -7.44
N PHE A 555 -30.27 -11.96 -7.26
CA PHE A 555 -29.87 -10.92 -6.31
C PHE A 555 -30.41 -9.55 -6.77
N ARG A 556 -30.18 -9.19 -8.03
CA ARG A 556 -30.65 -7.93 -8.65
C ARG A 556 -32.17 -7.74 -8.54
N THR A 557 -32.94 -8.74 -8.96
CA THR A 557 -34.41 -8.62 -9.09
C THR A 557 -35.12 -8.41 -7.75
N LYS A 558 -34.63 -9.02 -6.66
CA LYS A 558 -35.23 -8.86 -5.33
C LYS A 558 -34.84 -7.56 -4.63
N ASP A 559 -33.63 -7.05 -4.86
CA ASP A 559 -33.19 -5.79 -4.26
C ASP A 559 -33.87 -4.58 -4.95
N VAL A 560 -34.07 -4.59 -6.27
CA VAL A 560 -34.90 -3.58 -6.97
C VAL A 560 -36.34 -3.57 -6.44
N THR A 561 -36.90 -4.75 -6.15
CA THR A 561 -38.26 -4.86 -5.60
C THR A 561 -38.35 -4.31 -4.16
N ALA A 562 -37.29 -4.45 -3.37
CA ALA A 562 -37.21 -3.91 -2.01
C ALA A 562 -37.09 -2.37 -2.00
N THR A 563 -36.24 -1.81 -2.88
CA THR A 563 -36.10 -0.35 -3.04
C THR A 563 -37.39 0.30 -3.55
N LEU A 564 -38.10 -0.33 -4.49
CA LEU A 564 -39.39 0.16 -4.99
C LEU A 564 -40.53 0.06 -3.97
N ARG A 565 -40.45 -0.88 -3.01
CA ARG A 565 -41.40 -0.97 -1.87
C ARG A 565 -41.11 0.11 -0.82
N ALA A 566 -39.85 0.35 -0.47
CA ALA A 566 -39.46 1.40 0.46
C ALA A 566 -39.80 2.82 -0.05
N ALA A 567 -39.81 3.02 -1.36
CA ALA A 567 -40.22 4.29 -1.98
C ALA A 567 -41.76 4.47 -2.11
N ARG A 568 -42.56 3.47 -1.72
CA ARG A 568 -44.03 3.47 -1.81
C ARG A 568 -44.72 3.46 -0.45
N GLU A 569 -43.98 3.35 0.65
CA GLU A 569 -44.52 3.57 1.99
C GLU A 569 -44.35 5.06 2.34
N PRO A 570 -45.45 5.77 2.70
CA PRO A 570 -45.46 7.22 2.87
C PRO A 570 -44.64 7.72 4.08
#